data_AF-A0A2A3F6P6-F1
#
_entry.id   AF-A0A2A3F6P6-F1
#
_cell.length_a   1.000
_cell.length_b   1.000
_cell.length_c   1.000
_cell.angle_alpha   90.00
_cell.angle_beta   90.00
_cell.angle_gamma   90.00
#
_symmetry.space_group_name_H-M   'P 1'
#
loop_
_entity.id
_entity.type
_entity.pdbx_description
1 polymer ?
#
loop_
_entity_poly.entity_id
_entity_poly.type
_entity_poly.pdbx_seq_one_letter_code
_entity_poly.pdbx_strand_id
1 'polypeptide(L)'
;MRAAEMFTAGRRQIDVAAWLEVSQQTASRWYRQWTEGGNEALEGAGRAGRRPRLDDAQIEAIREELLKGPQAHGFATGVWTLGRVAIVIERLTGVTYGPTQTWTILRTRLGWSRQRPARRAVERDEDAIVAWRENDWPRIKK
;
A
#
# COMPACT_ATOMS: atom_id res chain seq x y z
N MET A 1 -9.96 -8.85 22.02
CA MET A 1 -9.13 -10.05 21.71
C MET A 1 -9.81 -11.34 22.21
N ARG A 2 -9.83 -12.44 21.44
CA ARG A 2 -10.53 -13.71 21.80
C ARG A 2 -10.06 -14.36 23.11
N ALA A 3 -8.78 -14.27 23.47
CA ALA A 3 -8.27 -14.80 24.74
C ALA A 3 -8.87 -14.07 25.96
N ALA A 4 -9.10 -12.76 25.87
CA ALA A 4 -9.70 -11.96 26.94
C ALA A 4 -11.15 -12.37 27.21
N GLU A 5 -11.93 -12.65 26.16
CA GLU A 5 -13.30 -13.18 26.26
C GLU A 5 -13.31 -14.54 26.98
N MET A 6 -12.38 -15.43 26.63
CA MET A 6 -12.27 -16.74 27.27
C MET A 6 -11.88 -16.63 28.75
N PHE A 7 -10.96 -15.73 29.12
CA PHE A 7 -10.63 -15.49 30.52
C PHE A 7 -11.79 -14.86 31.30
N THR A 8 -12.52 -13.93 30.69
CA THR A 8 -13.74 -13.35 31.28
C THR A 8 -14.81 -14.41 31.53
N ALA A 9 -14.91 -15.41 30.65
CA ALA A 9 -15.78 -16.57 30.81
C ALA A 9 -15.22 -17.64 31.79
N GLY A 10 -14.13 -17.34 32.53
CA GLY A 10 -13.55 -18.22 33.54
C GLY A 10 -12.76 -19.41 33.01
N ARG A 11 -12.39 -19.41 31.72
CA ARG A 11 -11.61 -20.51 31.12
C ARG A 11 -10.18 -20.53 31.65
N ARG A 12 -9.63 -21.73 31.83
CA ARG A 12 -8.24 -21.89 32.31
C ARG A 12 -7.26 -21.60 31.19
N GLN A 13 -6.06 -21.15 31.56
CA GLN A 13 -4.96 -20.85 30.63
C GLN A 13 -4.64 -22.00 29.67
N ILE A 14 -4.71 -23.24 30.15
CA ILE A 14 -4.46 -24.44 29.34
C ILE A 14 -5.54 -24.63 28.25
N ASP A 15 -6.80 -24.33 28.55
CA ASP A 15 -7.90 -24.42 27.59
C ASP A 15 -7.75 -23.33 26.52
N VAL A 16 -7.32 -22.14 26.93
CA VAL A 16 -7.05 -21.01 26.02
C VAL A 16 -5.86 -21.33 25.11
N ALA A 17 -4.80 -21.94 25.65
CA ALA A 17 -3.64 -22.38 24.87
C ALA A 17 -4.01 -23.41 23.81
N ALA A 18 -4.80 -24.42 24.20
CA ALA A 18 -5.26 -25.46 23.29
C ALA A 18 -6.21 -24.91 22.22
N TRP A 19 -7.16 -24.05 22.61
CA TRP A 19 -8.19 -23.53 21.70
C TRP A 19 -7.66 -22.48 20.72
N LEU A 20 -6.64 -21.71 21.12
CA LEU A 20 -5.99 -20.69 20.27
C LEU A 20 -4.68 -21.17 19.64
N GLU A 21 -4.33 -22.45 19.82
CA GLU A 21 -3.11 -23.08 19.29
C GLU A 21 -1.81 -22.32 19.63
N VAL A 22 -1.76 -21.73 20.83
CA VAL A 22 -0.56 -21.04 21.33
C VAL A 22 0.13 -21.86 22.41
N SER A 23 1.40 -21.56 22.68
CA SER A 23 2.10 -22.18 23.81
C SER A 23 1.44 -21.81 25.14
N GLN A 24 1.51 -22.73 26.12
CA GLN A 24 1.03 -22.46 27.48
C GLN A 24 1.70 -21.22 28.09
N GLN A 25 2.98 -20.99 27.78
CA GLN A 25 3.72 -19.81 28.25
C GLN A 25 3.12 -18.50 27.72
N THR A 26 2.67 -18.47 26.47
CA THR A 26 1.95 -17.32 25.88
C THR A 26 0.61 -17.12 26.58
N ALA A 27 -0.16 -18.18 26.78
CA ALA A 27 -1.44 -18.11 27.48
C ALA A 27 -1.30 -17.63 28.94
N SER A 28 -0.26 -18.07 29.66
CA SER A 28 0.03 -17.59 31.02
C SER A 28 0.44 -16.12 31.06
N ARG A 29 1.25 -15.67 30.09
CA ARG A 29 1.61 -14.24 29.96
C ARG A 29 0.38 -13.37 29.70
N TRP A 30 -0.49 -13.82 28.79
CA TRP A 30 -1.76 -13.13 28.54
C TRP A 30 -2.63 -13.10 29.79
N TYR A 31 -2.81 -14.22 30.48
CA TYR A 31 -3.61 -14.24 31.70
C TYR A 31 -3.10 -13.28 32.77
N ARG A 32 -1.78 -13.21 32.99
CA ARG A 32 -1.19 -12.24 33.92
C ARG A 32 -1.51 -10.80 33.49
N GLN A 33 -1.28 -10.47 32.22
CA GLN A 33 -1.57 -9.14 31.66
C GLN A 33 -3.05 -8.76 31.77
N TRP A 34 -3.94 -9.72 31.52
CA TRP A 34 -5.38 -9.57 31.67
C TRP A 34 -5.82 -9.42 33.13
N THR A 35 -5.15 -10.10 34.07
CA THR A 35 -5.47 -9.99 35.52
C THR A 35 -5.06 -8.61 36.06
N GLU A 36 -3.97 -8.04 35.54
CA GLU A 36 -3.43 -6.74 35.97
C GLU A 36 -4.16 -5.54 35.35
N GLY A 37 -4.72 -5.66 34.14
CA GLY A 37 -5.33 -4.53 33.43
C GLY A 37 -6.55 -4.85 32.56
N GLY A 38 -7.20 -5.98 32.82
CA GLY A 38 -8.44 -6.38 32.16
C GLY A 38 -8.31 -6.60 30.65
N ASN A 39 -9.43 -6.50 29.94
CA ASN A 39 -9.49 -6.74 28.51
C ASN A 39 -8.61 -5.76 27.72
N GLU A 40 -8.58 -4.49 28.11
CA GLU A 40 -7.81 -3.43 27.44
C GLU A 40 -6.30 -3.69 27.47
N ALA A 41 -5.78 -4.19 28.60
CA ALA A 41 -4.37 -4.56 28.71
C ALA A 41 -3.99 -5.71 27.77
N LEU A 42 -4.92 -6.63 27.50
CA LEU A 42 -4.69 -7.74 26.58
C LEU A 42 -4.77 -7.33 25.12
N GLU A 43 -5.66 -6.40 24.77
CA GLU A 43 -5.75 -5.86 23.40
C GLU A 43 -4.43 -5.24 22.93
N GLY A 44 -3.58 -4.87 23.89
CA GLY A 44 -2.22 -4.42 23.64
C GLY A 44 -2.18 -3.02 23.07
N ALA A 45 -1.11 -2.29 23.34
CA ALA A 45 -0.76 -1.13 22.55
C ALA A 45 -0.67 -1.60 21.09
N GLY A 46 -1.56 -1.12 20.22
CA GLY A 46 -1.60 -1.52 18.81
C GLY A 46 -0.21 -1.50 18.17
N ARG A 47 0.00 -2.31 17.12
CA ARG A 47 1.26 -2.50 16.37
C ARG A 47 2.54 -2.09 17.13
N ALA A 48 3.12 -3.04 17.87
CA ALA A 48 4.46 -2.90 18.43
C ALA A 48 5.52 -2.83 17.29
N GLY A 49 5.76 -1.64 16.78
CA GLY A 49 6.74 -1.39 15.73
C GLY A 49 6.97 0.10 15.53
N ARG A 50 8.11 0.47 14.91
CA ARG A 50 8.40 1.85 14.54
C ARG A 50 7.24 2.40 13.69
N ARG A 51 6.73 3.58 14.04
CA ARG A 51 5.71 4.28 13.24
C ARG A 51 6.15 4.30 11.77
N PRO A 52 5.25 4.01 10.82
CA PRO A 52 5.56 4.16 9.40
C PRO A 52 6.17 5.54 9.14
N ARG A 53 7.24 5.62 8.34
CA ARG A 53 7.86 6.90 7.99
C ARG A 53 6.96 7.80 7.13
N LEU A 54 5.90 7.22 6.56
CA LEU A 54 4.86 7.91 5.81
C LEU A 54 3.51 7.71 6.50
N ASP A 55 2.86 8.82 6.84
CA ASP A 55 1.47 8.82 7.30
C ASP A 55 0.49 8.69 6.12
N ASP A 56 -0.79 8.51 6.42
CA ASP A 56 -1.81 8.28 5.39
C ASP A 56 -2.08 9.53 4.53
N ALA A 57 -1.91 10.74 5.08
CA ALA A 57 -2.06 11.98 4.32
C ALA A 57 -0.95 12.14 3.27
N GLN A 58 0.29 11.81 3.65
CA GLN A 58 1.42 11.77 2.73
C GLN A 58 1.23 10.71 1.65
N ILE A 59 0.68 9.53 1.98
CA ILE A 59 0.38 8.50 0.99
C ILE A 59 -0.63 9.01 -0.04
N GLU A 60 -1.68 9.73 0.38
CA GLU A 60 -2.68 10.26 -0.54
C GLU A 60 -2.11 11.40 -1.40
N ALA A 61 -1.31 12.30 -0.83
CA ALA A 61 -0.59 13.32 -1.60
C ALA A 61 0.32 12.69 -2.66
N ILE A 62 1.05 11.60 -2.31
CA ILE A 62 1.86 10.85 -3.27
C ILE A 62 0.99 10.24 -4.38
N ARG A 63 -0.20 9.72 -4.05
CA ARG A 63 -1.14 9.18 -5.04
C ARG A 63 -1.51 10.25 -6.08
N GLU A 64 -1.99 11.39 -5.61
CA GLU A 64 -2.43 12.50 -6.47
C GLU A 64 -1.29 12.98 -7.38
N GLU A 65 -0.10 13.14 -6.83
CA GLU A 65 1.06 13.59 -7.59
C GLU A 65 1.54 12.57 -8.63
N LEU A 66 1.53 11.28 -8.31
CA LEU A 66 1.90 10.24 -9.27
C LEU A 66 0.87 10.09 -10.40
N LEU A 67 -0.41 10.41 -10.15
CA LEU A 67 -1.46 10.41 -11.17
C LEU A 67 -1.30 11.54 -12.20
N LYS A 68 -0.66 12.66 -11.85
CA LYS A 68 -0.28 13.71 -12.81
C LYS A 68 0.74 13.25 -13.85
N GLY A 69 1.40 12.12 -13.59
CA GLY A 69 2.34 11.49 -14.50
C GLY A 69 3.76 12.06 -14.45
N PRO A 70 4.77 11.36 -15.01
CA PRO A 70 6.17 11.73 -14.83
C PRO A 70 6.55 13.09 -15.42
N GLN A 71 5.91 13.51 -16.51
CA GLN A 71 6.24 14.77 -17.18
C GLN A 71 5.88 15.99 -16.33
N ALA A 72 4.80 15.91 -15.54
CA ALA A 72 4.45 16.95 -14.57
C ALA A 72 5.54 17.17 -13.50
N HIS A 73 6.37 16.15 -13.27
CA HIS A 73 7.49 16.18 -12.32
C HIS A 73 8.86 16.47 -12.98
N GLY A 74 8.85 16.87 -14.26
CA GLY A 74 10.02 17.26 -15.03
C GLY A 74 10.80 16.10 -15.65
N PHE A 75 10.23 14.89 -15.72
CA PHE A 75 10.88 13.75 -16.37
C PHE A 75 10.62 13.77 -17.88
N ALA A 76 11.67 13.49 -18.67
CA ALA A 76 11.61 13.55 -20.13
C ALA A 76 10.62 12.57 -20.80
N THR A 77 10.24 11.47 -20.13
CA THR A 77 9.33 10.47 -20.71
C THR A 77 8.17 10.17 -19.76
N GLY A 78 6.99 9.89 -20.31
CA GLY A 78 5.75 9.58 -19.55
C GLY A 78 5.72 8.23 -18.83
N VAL A 79 6.86 7.56 -18.63
CA VAL A 79 6.94 6.26 -17.96
C VAL A 79 7.41 6.40 -16.52
N TRP A 80 6.65 5.85 -15.56
CA TRP A 80 7.11 5.73 -14.18
C TRP A 80 8.13 4.60 -14.06
N THR A 81 9.32 4.95 -13.55
CA THR A 81 10.29 3.97 -13.03
C THR A 81 10.30 4.07 -11.50
N LEU A 82 10.72 3.01 -10.81
CA LEU A 82 10.82 3.03 -9.34
C LEU A 82 11.74 4.17 -8.84
N GLY A 83 12.81 4.48 -9.56
CA GLY A 83 13.68 5.61 -9.23
C GLY A 83 12.98 6.96 -9.36
N ARG A 84 12.18 7.17 -10.41
CA ARG A 84 11.39 8.40 -10.59
C ARG A 84 10.34 8.56 -9.49
N VAL A 85 9.67 7.46 -9.14
CA VAL A 85 8.71 7.44 -8.03
C VAL A 85 9.42 7.78 -6.72
N ALA A 86 10.59 7.20 -6.44
CA ALA A 86 11.36 7.49 -5.23
C ALA A 86 11.74 8.98 -5.12
N ILE A 87 12.13 9.60 -6.24
CA ILE A 87 12.43 11.05 -6.30
C ILE A 87 11.19 11.88 -5.94
N VAL A 88 10.01 11.53 -6.47
CA VAL A 88 8.77 12.26 -6.15
C VAL A 88 8.41 12.09 -4.68
N ILE A 89 8.52 10.88 -4.13
CA ILE A 89 8.28 10.64 -2.69
C ILE A 89 9.23 11.49 -1.84
N GLU A 90 10.51 11.52 -2.18
CA GLU A 90 11.51 12.32 -1.46
C GLU A 90 11.20 13.81 -1.54
N ARG A 91 10.83 14.34 -2.72
CA ARG A 91 10.46 15.75 -2.90
C ARG A 91 9.24 16.14 -2.06
N LEU A 92 8.24 15.26 -1.96
CA LEU A 92 6.99 15.55 -1.24
C LEU A 92 7.11 15.39 0.28
N THR A 93 7.98 14.49 0.74
CA THR A 93 7.96 14.03 2.15
C THR A 93 9.30 14.20 2.86
N GLY A 94 10.39 14.47 2.13
CA GLY A 94 11.76 14.46 2.65
C GLY A 94 12.27 13.05 2.98
N VAL A 95 11.51 12.00 2.69
CA VAL A 95 11.84 10.62 3.05
C VAL A 95 12.42 9.87 1.85
N THR A 96 13.71 9.53 1.93
CA THR A 96 14.36 8.72 0.90
C THR A 96 14.05 7.23 1.06
N TYR A 97 13.77 6.58 -0.07
CA TYR A 97 13.50 5.15 -0.18
C TYR A 97 14.31 4.49 -1.30
N GLY A 98 14.77 3.26 -1.06
CA GLY A 98 15.33 2.41 -2.11
C GLY A 98 14.25 1.81 -3.03
N PRO A 99 14.63 1.20 -4.17
CA PRO A 99 13.67 0.65 -5.13
C PRO A 99 12.72 -0.40 -4.54
N THR A 100 13.22 -1.31 -3.70
CA THR A 100 12.41 -2.36 -3.06
C THR A 100 11.34 -1.79 -2.12
N GLN A 101 11.70 -0.77 -1.32
CA GLN A 101 10.77 -0.12 -0.41
C GLN A 101 9.76 0.73 -1.19
N THR A 102 10.20 1.44 -2.23
CA THR A 102 9.32 2.20 -3.14
C THR A 102 8.27 1.29 -3.75
N TRP A 103 8.68 0.13 -4.28
CA TRP A 103 7.74 -0.86 -4.81
C TRP A 103 6.79 -1.40 -3.74
N THR A 104 7.28 -1.63 -2.53
CA THR A 104 6.44 -2.08 -1.41
C THR A 104 5.35 -1.05 -1.11
N ILE A 105 5.70 0.24 -1.04
CA ILE A 105 4.72 1.34 -0.81
C ILE A 105 3.66 1.35 -1.93
N LEU A 106 4.08 1.31 -3.19
CA LEU A 106 3.15 1.29 -4.33
C LEU A 106 2.16 0.12 -4.23
N ARG A 107 2.63 -1.07 -3.89
CA ARG A 107 1.80 -2.28 -3.83
C ARG A 107 0.90 -2.32 -2.59
N THR A 108 1.43 -2.03 -1.41
CA THR A 108 0.72 -2.28 -0.14
C THR A 108 -0.06 -1.09 0.37
N ARG A 109 0.36 0.14 0.06
CA ARG A 109 -0.31 1.37 0.53
C ARG A 109 -1.14 2.02 -0.57
N LEU A 110 -0.69 1.98 -1.82
CA LEU A 110 -1.42 2.56 -2.95
C LEU A 110 -2.27 1.56 -3.75
N GLY A 111 -2.05 0.26 -3.55
CA GLY A 111 -2.77 -0.82 -4.24
C GLY A 111 -2.37 -1.00 -5.71
N TRP A 112 -1.22 -0.46 -6.11
CA TRP A 112 -0.80 -0.45 -7.52
C TRP A 112 -0.07 -1.73 -7.90
N SER A 113 -0.34 -2.20 -9.11
CA SER A 113 0.32 -3.35 -9.72
C SER A 113 1.26 -2.89 -10.83
N ARG A 114 2.21 -3.75 -11.22
CA ARG A 114 3.11 -3.47 -12.33
C ARG A 114 2.31 -3.44 -13.62
N GLN A 115 2.13 -2.26 -14.18
CA GLN A 115 1.52 -2.09 -15.49
C GLN A 115 2.59 -2.25 -16.58
N ARG A 116 2.34 -3.13 -17.54
CA ARG A 116 3.17 -3.20 -18.76
C ARG A 116 2.64 -2.12 -19.71
N PRO A 117 3.46 -1.14 -20.12
CA PRO A 117 3.05 -0.20 -21.14
C PRO A 117 2.61 -0.98 -22.38
N ALA A 118 1.41 -0.70 -22.89
CA ALA A 118 1.05 -1.15 -24.22
C ALA A 118 2.10 -0.59 -25.20
N ARG A 119 2.63 -1.41 -26.11
CA ARG A 119 3.51 -0.92 -27.17
C ARG A 119 2.70 0.01 -28.08
N ARG A 120 2.72 1.31 -27.79
CA ARG A 120 2.16 2.36 -28.64
C ARG A 120 3.34 3.14 -29.23
N ALA A 121 3.28 3.43 -30.52
CA ALA A 121 4.26 4.28 -31.20
C ALA A 121 4.22 5.70 -30.61
N VAL A 122 5.38 6.33 -30.48
CA VAL A 122 5.54 7.68 -29.91
C VAL A 122 4.90 8.75 -30.81
N GLU A 123 4.77 8.47 -32.11
CA GLU A 123 4.19 9.36 -33.14
C GLU A 123 2.65 9.34 -33.19
N ARG A 124 2.00 8.65 -32.26
CA ARG A 124 0.54 8.48 -32.27
C ARG A 124 -0.14 9.77 -31.83
N ASP A 125 -0.57 10.57 -32.80
CA ASP A 125 -1.45 11.71 -32.63
C ASP A 125 -2.92 11.23 -32.65
N GLU A 126 -3.60 11.26 -31.50
CA GLU A 126 -4.99 10.82 -31.40
C GLU A 126 -5.95 11.73 -32.19
N ASP A 127 -5.63 13.02 -32.33
CA ASP A 127 -6.42 13.96 -33.13
C ASP A 127 -6.27 13.64 -34.63
N ALA A 128 -5.04 13.31 -35.07
CA ALA A 128 -4.78 12.85 -36.44
C ALA A 128 -5.45 11.50 -36.73
N ILE A 129 -5.55 10.60 -35.76
CA ILE A 129 -6.22 9.29 -35.91
C ILE A 129 -7.74 9.44 -36.04
N VAL A 130 -8.34 10.31 -35.22
CA VAL A 130 -9.78 10.62 -35.32
C VAL A 130 -10.07 11.27 -36.67
N ALA A 131 -9.26 12.27 -37.05
CA ALA A 131 -9.41 12.95 -38.33
C ALA A 131 -9.27 12.00 -39.54
N TRP A 132 -8.30 11.08 -39.52
CA TRP A 132 -8.11 10.10 -40.59
C TRP A 132 -9.25 9.08 -40.66
N ARG A 133 -9.75 8.61 -39.50
CA ARG A 133 -10.88 7.67 -39.44
C ARG A 133 -12.18 8.28 -39.97
N GLU A 134 -12.40 9.57 -39.72
CA GLU A 134 -13.62 10.26 -40.15
C GLU A 134 -13.56 10.71 -41.62
N ASN A 135 -12.39 11.16 -42.10
CA ASN A 135 -12.26 11.81 -43.40
C ASN A 135 -11.62 10.92 -44.49
N ASP A 136 -10.59 10.15 -44.16
CA ASP A 136 -9.81 9.38 -45.14
C ASP A 136 -10.32 7.96 -45.31
N TRP A 137 -10.76 7.31 -44.22
CA TRP A 137 -11.29 5.94 -44.26
C TRP A 137 -12.50 5.76 -45.18
N PRO A 138 -13.50 6.67 -45.22
CA PRO A 138 -14.62 6.57 -46.16
C PRO A 138 -14.19 6.79 -47.62
N ARG A 139 -13.08 7.52 -47.84
CA ARG A 139 -12.56 7.90 -49.17
C ARG A 139 -11.80 6.76 -49.84
N ILE A 140 -11.13 5.93 -49.05
CA ILE A 140 -10.33 4.77 -49.49
C ILE A 140 -11.20 3.52 -49.70
N LYS A 141 -12.38 3.45 -49.08
CA LYS A 141 -13.30 2.31 -49.18
C LYS A 141 -14.21 2.34 -50.42
N LYS A 142 -13.89 3.15 -51.43
CA LYS A 142 -14.60 3.22 -52.72
C LYS A 142 -13.75 2.57 -53.79
#